data_AF-A0A1M5RLS2-F1
#
_entry.id   AF-A0A1M5RLS2-F1
#
_cell.length_a   1.000
_cell.length_b   1.000
_cell.length_c   1.000
_cell.angle_alpha   90.00
_cell.angle_beta   90.00
_cell.angle_gamma   90.00
#
_symmetry.space_group_name_H-M   'P 1'
#
loop_
_entity.id
_entity.type
_entity.pdbx_description
1 polymer ?
#
loop_
_entity_poly.entity_id
_entity_poly.type
_entity_poly.pdbx_seq_one_letter_code
_entity_poly.pdbx_strand_id
1 'polypeptide(L)'
;MYKGTYNENGEYTGFYVEGIHENIPQPNIELTEEEWQQALSKNYKVVSGKHTYSVFIEKQDNILENLRTSRNTLLTESDWTQLDDSPLDEEKKAEWKIYRQALRDLTDLDDLTSIIWPKQPL
;
A
#
# COMPACT_ATOMS: atom_id res chain seq x y z
N MET A 1 25.15 -2.26 24.27
CA MET A 1 24.46 -1.72 23.07
C MET A 1 23.44 -2.75 22.58
N TYR A 2 22.39 -2.34 21.87
CA TYR A 2 21.41 -3.25 21.28
C TYR A 2 21.78 -3.56 19.83
N LYS A 3 21.62 -4.80 19.39
CA LYS A 3 21.87 -5.22 18.01
C LYS A 3 20.66 -5.94 17.43
N GLY A 4 20.29 -5.59 16.21
CA GLY A 4 19.23 -6.25 15.45
C GLY A 4 19.79 -6.96 14.22
N THR A 5 19.55 -8.26 14.07
CA THR A 5 19.83 -8.99 12.84
C THR A 5 18.67 -8.86 11.87
N TYR A 6 18.94 -8.95 10.57
CA TYR A 6 17.91 -8.79 9.54
C TYR A 6 18.13 -9.72 8.33
N ASN A 7 17.07 -9.98 7.58
CA ASN A 7 17.11 -10.79 6.35
C ASN A 7 17.41 -9.92 5.10
N GLU A 8 17.47 -10.54 3.92
CA GLU A 8 17.70 -9.85 2.64
C GLU A 8 16.64 -8.78 2.32
N ASN A 9 15.43 -8.91 2.87
CA ASN A 9 14.34 -7.94 2.72
C ASN A 9 14.42 -6.77 3.72
N GLY A 10 15.40 -6.81 4.64
CA GLY A 10 15.59 -5.83 5.70
C GLY A 10 14.78 -6.11 6.96
N GLU A 11 14.02 -7.19 7.03
CA GLU A 11 13.15 -7.48 8.17
C GLU A 11 13.97 -8.00 9.35
N TYR A 12 13.65 -7.54 10.56
CA TYR A 12 14.34 -7.99 11.76
C TYR A 12 14.06 -9.46 12.06
N THR A 13 15.13 -10.23 12.27
CA THR A 13 15.08 -11.68 12.54
C THR A 13 15.49 -12.03 13.96
N GLY A 14 16.15 -11.12 14.67
CA GLY A 14 16.68 -11.37 16.01
C GLY A 14 17.15 -10.09 16.69
N PHE A 15 17.10 -10.10 18.02
CA PHE A 15 17.45 -8.97 18.88
C PHE A 15 18.42 -9.43 19.96
N TYR A 16 19.52 -8.69 20.12
CA TYR A 16 20.63 -9.07 20.99
C TYR A 16 21.08 -7.87 21.81
N VAL A 17 21.48 -8.16 23.05
CA VAL A 17 22.10 -7.18 23.96
C VAL A 17 23.57 -7.56 24.12
N GLU A 18 24.44 -6.62 23.78
CA GLU A 18 25.88 -6.76 23.96
C GLU A 18 26.23 -6.86 25.45
N GLY A 19 27.07 -7.83 25.80
CA GLY A 19 27.41 -8.18 27.20
C GLY A 19 26.53 -9.29 27.78
N ILE A 20 25.38 -9.59 27.16
CA ILE A 20 24.57 -10.80 27.46
C ILE A 20 24.80 -11.86 26.39
N HIS A 21 24.91 -11.44 25.13
CA HIS A 21 25.13 -12.34 23.99
C HIS A 21 26.56 -12.20 23.48
N GLU A 22 27.29 -13.32 23.43
CA GLU A 22 28.69 -13.36 22.95
C GLU A 22 28.79 -13.55 21.43
N ASN A 23 27.86 -14.31 20.83
CA ASN A 23 27.89 -14.63 19.39
C ASN A 23 26.66 -14.05 18.69
N ILE A 24 26.79 -12.83 18.16
CA ILE A 24 25.72 -12.13 17.45
C ILE A 24 25.87 -12.40 15.94
N PRO A 25 24.86 -13.00 15.27
CA PRO A 25 24.92 -13.30 13.84
C PRO A 25 25.06 -12.04 12.96
N GLN A 26 25.59 -12.22 11.75
CA GLN A 26 25.64 -11.19 10.70
C GLN A 26 24.64 -11.53 9.57
N PRO A 27 24.05 -10.54 8.88
CA PRO A 27 24.24 -9.10 9.07
C PRO A 27 23.46 -8.57 10.29
N ASN A 28 24.06 -7.63 11.03
CA ASN A 28 23.39 -6.89 12.11
C ASN A 28 23.63 -5.38 12.01
N ILE A 29 22.75 -4.61 12.67
CA ILE A 29 22.95 -3.19 12.92
C ILE A 29 22.89 -2.90 14.41
N GLU A 30 23.54 -1.82 14.82
CA GLU A 30 23.42 -1.26 16.15
C GLU A 30 22.14 -0.41 16.25
N LEU A 31 21.45 -0.53 17.37
CA LEU A 31 20.20 0.17 17.66
C LEU A 31 20.34 0.94 18.97
N THR A 32 19.74 2.12 19.04
CA THR A 32 19.45 2.76 20.34
C THR A 32 18.36 1.98 21.10
N GLU A 33 18.12 2.32 22.36
CA GLU A 33 17.02 1.71 23.12
C GLU A 33 15.66 2.00 22.48
N GLU A 34 15.47 3.22 21.96
CA GLU A 34 14.26 3.62 21.25
C GLU A 34 14.10 2.85 19.94
N GLU A 35 15.16 2.77 19.13
CA GLU A 35 15.13 2.00 17.87
C GLU A 35 14.94 0.51 18.13
N TRP A 36 15.48 -0.01 19.24
CA TRP A 36 15.26 -1.39 19.66
C TRP A 36 13.78 -1.65 20.00
N GLN A 37 13.15 -0.78 20.78
CA GLN A 37 11.72 -0.85 21.07
C GLN A 37 10.87 -0.74 19.78
N GLN A 38 11.27 0.14 18.86
CA GLN A 38 10.63 0.31 17.56
C GLN A 38 10.76 -0.94 16.69
N ALA A 39 11.95 -1.54 16.64
CA ALA A 39 12.25 -2.73 15.85
C ALA A 39 11.52 -3.98 16.35
N LEU A 40 11.16 -4.05 17.64
CA LEU A 40 10.28 -5.10 18.16
C LEU A 40 8.87 -5.04 17.56
N SER A 41 8.46 -3.89 17.01
CA SER A 41 7.24 -3.80 16.22
C SER A 41 7.49 -4.22 14.76
N LYS A 42 6.48 -4.77 14.09
CA LYS A 42 6.54 -5.13 12.66
C LYS A 42 6.60 -3.91 11.72
N ASN A 43 6.60 -2.69 12.27
CA ASN A 43 6.50 -1.47 11.49
C ASN A 43 7.87 -0.89 11.11
N TYR A 44 8.98 -1.57 11.40
CA TYR A 44 10.33 -1.09 11.10
C TYR A 44 11.15 -2.16 10.41
N LYS A 45 12.07 -1.73 9.54
CA LYS A 45 13.01 -2.60 8.83
C LYS A 45 14.33 -1.89 8.57
N VAL A 46 15.36 -2.66 8.24
CA VAL A 46 16.67 -2.16 7.82
C VAL A 46 16.65 -1.90 6.33
N VAL A 47 16.89 -0.65 5.92
CA VAL A 47 17.06 -0.27 4.51
C VAL A 47 18.44 0.33 4.34
N SER A 48 19.26 -0.26 3.47
CA SER A 48 20.64 0.19 3.22
C SER A 48 21.49 0.32 4.50
N GLY A 49 21.32 -0.62 5.44
CA GLY A 49 22.06 -0.64 6.71
C GLY A 49 21.56 0.34 7.78
N LYS A 50 20.38 0.95 7.59
CA LYS A 50 19.79 1.89 8.56
C LYS A 50 18.42 1.45 9.06
N HIS A 51 18.20 1.53 10.38
CA HIS A 51 16.88 1.37 10.99
C HIS A 51 15.91 2.42 10.42
N THR A 52 14.85 1.95 9.77
CA THR A 52 13.91 2.80 9.05
C THR A 52 12.49 2.37 9.37
N TYR A 53 11.62 3.34 9.61
CA TYR A 53 10.19 3.08 9.76
C TYR A 53 9.64 2.54 8.43
N SER A 54 9.17 1.30 8.47
CA SER A 54 8.57 0.56 7.37
C SER A 54 7.11 1.00 7.22
N VAL A 55 6.91 2.19 6.65
CA VAL A 55 5.55 2.71 6.43
C VAL A 55 4.86 2.03 5.23
N PHE A 56 5.61 1.47 4.25
CA PHE A 56 5.07 1.47 2.88
C PHE A 56 5.36 0.28 1.95
N ILE A 57 5.82 -0.90 2.39
CA ILE A 57 5.98 -2.03 1.44
C ILE A 57 4.89 -3.12 1.58
N GLU A 58 4.37 -3.40 2.78
CA GLU A 58 3.27 -4.37 2.93
C GLU A 58 1.88 -3.86 2.48
N LYS A 59 1.77 -2.58 2.11
CA LYS A 59 0.47 -1.95 1.83
C LYS A 59 0.23 -1.63 0.36
N GLN A 60 1.24 -1.62 -0.52
CA GLN A 60 1.04 -1.17 -1.89
C GLN A 60 0.14 -2.13 -2.69
N ASP A 61 0.38 -3.44 -2.58
CA ASP A 61 -0.45 -4.45 -3.23
C ASP A 61 -1.87 -4.47 -2.65
N ASN A 62 -2.00 -4.38 -1.32
CA ASN A 62 -3.31 -4.29 -0.65
C ASN A 62 -4.08 -3.01 -1.03
N ILE A 63 -3.40 -1.86 -1.16
CA ILE A 63 -4.03 -0.60 -1.60
C ILE A 63 -4.47 -0.73 -3.05
N LEU A 64 -3.62 -1.28 -3.92
CA LEU A 64 -3.93 -1.48 -5.33
C LEU A 64 -5.08 -2.47 -5.52
N GLU A 65 -5.13 -3.53 -4.73
CA GLU A 65 -6.22 -4.50 -4.72
C GLU A 65 -7.54 -3.86 -4.27
N ASN A 66 -7.51 -3.07 -3.20
CA ASN A 66 -8.69 -2.33 -2.75
C ASN A 66 -9.16 -1.32 -3.80
N LEU A 67 -8.24 -0.58 -4.43
CA LEU A 67 -8.54 0.36 -5.51
C LEU A 67 -9.22 -0.36 -6.68
N ARG A 68 -8.64 -1.47 -7.15
CA ARG A 68 -9.21 -2.29 -8.23
C ARG A 68 -10.59 -2.82 -7.87
N THR A 69 -10.78 -3.25 -6.62
CA THR A 69 -12.06 -3.74 -6.11
C THR A 69 -13.12 -2.64 -6.14
N SER A 70 -12.85 -1.47 -5.56
CA SER A 70 -13.78 -0.33 -5.57
C SER A 70 -14.12 0.12 -6.98
N ARG A 71 -13.12 0.21 -7.87
CA ARG A 71 -13.31 0.53 -9.29
C ARG A 71 -14.25 -0.47 -9.96
N ASN A 72 -14.01 -1.77 -9.77
CA ASN A 72 -14.83 -2.83 -10.37
C ASN A 72 -16.27 -2.79 -9.86
N THR A 73 -16.47 -2.51 -8.56
CA THR A 73 -17.82 -2.30 -7.99
C THR A 73 -18.53 -1.14 -8.69
N LEU A 74 -17.91 0.04 -8.77
CA LEU A 74 -18.53 1.21 -9.39
C LEU A 74 -18.79 1.03 -10.90
N LEU A 75 -17.91 0.30 -11.60
CA LEU A 75 -18.15 -0.10 -12.99
C LEU A 75 -19.30 -1.11 -13.10
N THR A 76 -19.48 -2.00 -12.15
CA THR A 76 -20.59 -2.96 -12.18
C THR A 76 -21.93 -2.26 -11.90
N GLU A 77 -21.96 -1.38 -10.90
CA GLU A 77 -23.14 -0.58 -10.53
C GLU A 77 -23.59 0.38 -11.63
N SER A 78 -22.67 0.83 -12.49
CA SER A 78 -22.98 1.72 -13.62
C SER A 78 -23.11 0.99 -14.95
N ASP A 79 -23.06 -0.34 -14.99
CA ASP A 79 -23.06 -1.10 -16.26
C ASP A 79 -24.38 -0.98 -17.01
N TRP A 80 -25.50 -1.01 -16.28
CA TRP A 80 -26.85 -0.86 -16.83
C TRP A 80 -27.04 0.45 -17.62
N THR A 81 -26.27 1.50 -17.30
CA THR A 81 -26.37 2.81 -17.96
C THR A 81 -25.90 2.77 -19.42
N GLN A 82 -25.05 1.80 -19.77
CA GLN A 82 -24.46 1.66 -21.11
C GLN A 82 -25.20 0.67 -22.00
N LEU A 83 -26.22 -0.02 -21.48
CA LEU A 83 -27.03 -0.95 -22.27
C LEU A 83 -27.92 -0.18 -23.24
N ASP A 84 -28.19 -0.78 -24.40
CA ASP A 84 -29.09 -0.19 -25.40
C ASP A 84 -30.50 0.02 -24.84
N ASP A 85 -30.98 -0.92 -24.02
CA ASP A 85 -32.28 -0.89 -23.32
C ASP A 85 -32.28 -0.03 -22.05
N SER A 86 -31.22 0.75 -21.81
CA SER A 86 -31.18 1.69 -20.70
C SER A 86 -32.24 2.79 -20.89
N PRO A 87 -32.99 3.16 -19.84
CA PRO A 87 -34.01 4.22 -19.90
C PRO A 87 -33.42 5.63 -20.04
N LEU A 88 -32.09 5.76 -20.07
CA LEU A 88 -31.38 7.03 -20.18
C LEU A 88 -31.39 7.57 -21.60
N ASP A 89 -31.44 8.89 -21.72
CA ASP A 89 -31.20 9.58 -22.99
C ASP A 89 -29.72 9.53 -23.39
N GLU A 90 -29.43 9.88 -24.65
CA GLU A 90 -28.08 9.85 -25.21
C GLU A 90 -27.10 10.77 -24.47
N GLU A 91 -27.59 11.90 -23.94
CA GLU A 91 -26.76 12.85 -23.18
C GLU A 91 -26.32 12.25 -21.85
N LYS A 92 -27.25 11.64 -21.09
CA LYS A 92 -26.93 10.94 -19.85
C LYS A 92 -26.06 9.71 -20.11
N LYS A 93 -26.32 8.94 -21.16
CA LYS A 93 -25.45 7.82 -21.56
C LYS A 93 -24.01 8.29 -21.79
N ALA A 94 -23.82 9.45 -22.43
CA ALA A 94 -22.50 10.05 -22.64
C ALA A 94 -21.83 10.50 -21.33
N GLU A 95 -22.56 11.12 -20.39
CA GLU A 95 -22.04 11.47 -19.06
C GLU A 95 -21.55 10.23 -18.29
N TRP A 96 -22.36 9.16 -18.29
CA TRP A 96 -21.98 7.88 -17.66
C TRP A 96 -20.77 7.23 -18.34
N LYS A 97 -20.64 7.38 -19.66
CA LYS A 97 -19.46 6.90 -20.39
C LYS A 97 -18.18 7.63 -19.94
N ILE A 98 -18.24 8.95 -19.78
CA ILE A 98 -17.12 9.77 -19.28
C ILE A 98 -16.77 9.36 -17.85
N TYR A 99 -17.76 9.23 -16.97
CA TYR A 99 -17.56 8.76 -15.60
C TYR A 99 -16.87 7.39 -15.54
N ARG A 100 -17.35 6.42 -16.34
CA ARG A 100 -16.76 5.07 -16.41
C ARG A 100 -15.35 5.07 -16.99
N GLN A 101 -15.03 6.00 -17.88
CA GLN A 101 -13.65 6.16 -18.37
C GLN A 101 -12.75 6.71 -17.26
N ALA A 102 -13.18 7.76 -16.57
CA ALA A 102 -12.43 8.33 -15.45
C ALA A 102 -12.14 7.30 -14.35
N LEU A 103 -13.08 6.38 -14.06
CA LEU A 103 -12.83 5.25 -13.15
C LEU A 103 -11.73 4.31 -13.62
N ARG A 104 -11.63 4.03 -14.92
CA ARG A 104 -10.57 3.17 -15.48
C ARG A 104 -9.21 3.86 -15.48
N ASP A 105 -9.21 5.17 -15.68
CA ASP A 105 -7.99 5.98 -15.68
C ASP A 105 -7.35 6.07 -14.28
N LEU A 106 -8.08 5.76 -13.20
CA LEU A 106 -7.54 5.67 -11.83
C LEU A 106 -6.52 4.53 -11.62
N THR A 107 -6.42 3.57 -12.54
CA THR A 107 -5.51 2.42 -12.37
C THR A 107 -4.06 2.69 -12.76
N ASP A 108 -3.77 3.83 -13.39
CA ASP A 108 -2.43 4.23 -13.85
C ASP A 108 -1.75 5.25 -12.91
N LEU A 109 -2.16 5.30 -11.63
CA LEU A 109 -1.62 6.25 -10.66
C LEU A 109 -0.31 5.74 -10.05
N ASP A 110 0.79 6.47 -10.29
CA ASP A 110 2.08 6.27 -9.63
C ASP A 110 2.02 6.60 -8.12
N ASP A 111 1.06 7.45 -7.71
CA ASP A 111 0.84 7.84 -6.31
C ASP A 111 -0.51 7.32 -5.80
N LEU A 112 -0.45 6.26 -4.99
CA LEU A 112 -1.61 5.61 -4.37
C LEU A 112 -2.05 6.27 -3.05
N THR A 113 -1.40 7.36 -2.63
CA THR A 113 -1.68 8.01 -1.34
C THR A 113 -2.81 9.05 -1.44
N SER A 114 -3.17 9.49 -2.64
CA SER A 114 -4.19 10.51 -2.88
C SER A 114 -5.05 10.18 -4.11
N ILE A 115 -5.99 9.25 -3.97
CA ILE A 115 -6.93 8.86 -5.05
C ILE A 115 -8.19 9.73 -4.96
N ILE A 116 -8.48 10.49 -6.03
CA ILE A 116 -9.70 11.29 -6.13
C ILE A 116 -10.70 10.54 -7.03
N TRP A 117 -11.81 10.06 -6.44
CA TRP A 117 -12.85 9.37 -7.20
C TRP A 117 -13.72 10.35 -8.00
N PRO A 118 -14.07 10.03 -9.25
CA PRO A 118 -15.02 10.82 -10.02
C PRO A 118 -16.40 10.80 -9.35
N LYS A 119 -17.16 11.89 -9.50
CA LYS A 119 -18.54 11.95 -9.00
C LYS A 119 -19.49 11.28 -9.98
N GLN A 120 -20.42 10.50 -9.47
CA GLN A 120 -21.47 9.88 -10.28
C GLN A 120 -22.34 10.97 -10.96
N PRO A 121 -22.71 10.79 -12.24
CA PRO A 121 -23.69 11.65 -12.90
C PRO A 121 -25.06 11.57 -12.21
N LEU A 122 -25.81 12.67 -12.24
CA LEU A 122 -27.20 12.76 -11.75
C LEU A 122 -28.20 12.30 -12.80
#